data_AF-A0A937AVG8-F1
#
_entry.id   AF-A0A937AVG8-F1
#
_cell.length_a   1.000
_cell.length_b   1.000
_cell.length_c   1.000
_cell.angle_alpha   90.00
_cell.angle_beta   90.00
_cell.angle_gamma   90.00
#
_symmetry.space_group_name_H-M   'P 1'
#
loop_
_entity.id
_entity.type
_entity.pdbx_description
1 polymer ?
#
loop_
_entity_poly.entity_id
_entity_poly.type
_entity_poly.pdbx_seq_one_letter_code
_entity_poly.pdbx_strand_id
1 'polypeptide(L)'
;MDASQTTPTFEAPGLGRKIGVARAALAWESLWPRLVPLLSFVALFIAAAHLDLFAGLDPWVHTGILAALAIGFAALAWWSLRDFAWPAREAAVRRLERDSGVPHRPLVAVEDRLAAGSSDPMAAALWEAHRRREAERLAGLANKPAHPGLAVLDSWALRFVPVLGLAVALAVAGGWRSDRMAAAVTPAFPPPPPVVANLWIAPPAYTGKAPIYLDMADKDKLLRVPVGSKIAGFVDDVRGRKPPILTIDGKGSEFSTVGKGKYQVEQVITEGKQIALQARGDEQARWKLHVIPDLAPTIEFARPIGVDKWSTKIEYIAGDDFGVKGVQLQIRLHGSVLGDDALSSDEEPEVLRVDLPVAGNTKKVADTFVRDLTSHPWAGLKVTVMLFATDALDQKGRSAVETFLLPERVFNDPTARALVVLRKALTRDPKGYRLDVADGMRMINLRPSSYRDDPVVQLGLRIGAARLAQNGDKPTIVDTQKLLWDLAMRLESGATWEAGG
;
A
#
# COMPACT_ATOMS: atom_id res chain seq x y z
N MET A 1 -58.83 -4.05 -47.74
CA MET A 1 -59.94 -3.18 -48.16
C MET A 1 -60.23 -2.26 -47.00
N ASP A 2 -59.53 -1.13 -46.99
CA ASP A 2 -59.76 -0.03 -46.04
C ASP A 2 -61.09 0.64 -46.36
N ALA A 3 -61.98 0.68 -45.38
CA ALA A 3 -63.17 1.52 -45.39
C ALA A 3 -63.37 2.10 -43.99
N SER A 4 -62.38 2.82 -43.49
CA SER A 4 -62.59 3.85 -42.46
C SER A 4 -63.39 4.99 -43.09
N GLN A 5 -64.69 4.78 -43.25
CA GLN A 5 -65.63 5.85 -43.57
C GLN A 5 -65.55 6.89 -42.45
N THR A 6 -64.83 7.97 -42.74
CA THR A 6 -64.81 9.18 -41.93
C THR A 6 -66.21 9.77 -41.90
N THR A 7 -66.94 9.46 -40.83
CA THR A 7 -68.18 10.17 -40.50
C THR A 7 -67.86 11.66 -40.38
N PRO A 8 -68.46 12.56 -41.19
CA PRO A 8 -68.32 13.99 -40.93
C PRO A 8 -69.12 14.31 -39.66
N THR A 9 -68.45 14.28 -38.52
CA THR A 9 -68.99 14.78 -37.26
C THR A 9 -69.12 16.29 -37.40
N PHE A 10 -70.35 16.79 -37.34
CA PHE A 10 -70.61 18.22 -37.21
C PHE A 10 -70.03 18.70 -35.87
N GLU A 11 -68.81 19.27 -35.88
CA GLU A 11 -68.20 19.85 -34.69
C GLU A 11 -68.69 21.29 -34.50
N ALA A 12 -69.71 21.48 -33.66
CA ALA A 12 -70.05 22.81 -33.19
C ALA A 12 -68.82 23.43 -32.46
N PRO A 13 -68.41 24.67 -32.77
CA PRO A 13 -67.21 25.27 -32.21
C PRO A 13 -67.28 25.31 -30.67
N GLY A 14 -66.26 24.73 -30.01
CA GLY A 14 -66.15 24.70 -28.55
C GLY A 14 -66.88 23.56 -27.84
N LEU A 15 -67.65 22.72 -28.54
CA LEU A 15 -68.37 21.59 -27.94
C LEU A 15 -67.41 20.53 -27.38
N GLY A 16 -66.34 20.19 -28.11
CA GLY A 16 -65.32 19.25 -27.66
C GLY A 16 -64.66 19.70 -26.33
N ARG A 17 -64.43 21.00 -26.17
CA ARG A 17 -63.91 21.59 -24.92
C ARG A 17 -64.92 21.47 -23.78
N LYS A 18 -66.22 21.74 -24.03
CA LYS A 18 -67.29 21.60 -23.02
C LYS A 18 -67.45 20.15 -22.57
N ILE A 19 -67.43 19.19 -23.50
CA ILE A 19 -67.46 17.75 -23.19
C ILE A 19 -66.20 17.34 -22.43
N GLY A 20 -65.02 17.86 -22.80
CA GLY A 20 -63.77 17.63 -22.08
C GLY A 20 -63.82 18.10 -20.63
N VAL A 21 -64.36 19.30 -20.37
CA VAL A 21 -64.55 19.83 -19.02
C VAL A 21 -65.57 18.99 -18.22
N ALA A 22 -66.69 18.58 -18.83
CA ALA A 22 -67.66 17.69 -18.19
C ALA A 22 -67.06 16.32 -17.83
N ARG A 23 -66.21 15.78 -18.71
CA ARG A 23 -65.48 14.52 -18.50
C ARG A 23 -64.46 14.65 -17.38
N ALA A 24 -63.69 15.74 -17.35
CA ALA A 24 -62.73 16.03 -16.28
C ALA A 24 -63.43 16.22 -14.94
N ALA A 25 -64.58 16.90 -14.92
CA ALA A 25 -65.39 17.07 -13.70
C ALA A 25 -65.92 15.72 -13.18
N LEU A 26 -66.39 14.81 -14.06
CA LEU A 26 -66.79 13.44 -13.65
C LEU A 26 -65.60 12.60 -13.17
N ALA A 27 -64.45 12.75 -13.81
CA ALA A 27 -63.23 12.07 -13.39
C ALA A 27 -62.82 12.56 -11.99
N TRP A 28 -62.89 13.88 -11.75
CA TRP A 28 -62.62 14.46 -10.44
C TRP A 28 -63.63 14.02 -9.37
N GLU A 29 -64.92 14.03 -9.68
CA GLU A 29 -65.98 13.60 -8.75
C GLU A 29 -65.86 12.13 -8.33
N SER A 30 -65.36 11.28 -9.24
CA SER A 30 -65.16 9.86 -8.98
C SER A 30 -63.78 9.54 -8.38
N LEU A 31 -62.77 10.37 -8.63
CA LEU A 31 -61.40 10.18 -8.14
C LEU A 31 -61.22 10.77 -6.74
N TRP A 32 -61.77 11.95 -6.48
CA TRP A 32 -61.56 12.68 -5.22
C TRP A 32 -61.99 11.88 -3.97
N PRO A 33 -63.17 11.22 -3.92
CA PRO A 33 -63.53 10.33 -2.80
C PRO A 33 -62.59 9.16 -2.57
N ARG A 34 -61.93 8.67 -3.62
CA ARG A 34 -60.96 7.58 -3.54
C ARG A 34 -59.59 8.05 -3.07
N LEU A 35 -59.22 9.30 -3.38
CA LEU A 35 -57.98 9.92 -2.93
C LEU A 35 -58.01 10.37 -1.47
N VAL A 36 -59.16 10.77 -0.93
CA VAL A 36 -59.26 11.28 0.46
C VAL A 36 -58.71 10.29 1.50
N PRO A 37 -59.02 8.98 1.47
CA PRO A 37 -58.41 8.02 2.40
C PRO A 37 -56.89 7.92 2.27
N LEU A 38 -56.35 7.99 1.04
CA LEU A 38 -54.90 7.94 0.80
C LEU A 38 -54.20 9.19 1.33
N LEU A 39 -54.76 10.37 1.04
CA LEU A 39 -54.26 11.63 1.56
C LEU A 39 -54.36 11.69 3.08
N SER A 40 -55.42 11.12 3.65
CA SER A 40 -55.60 11.00 5.10
C SER A 40 -54.54 10.11 5.74
N PHE A 41 -54.23 8.97 5.13
CA PHE A 41 -53.17 8.07 5.59
C PHE A 41 -51.80 8.75 5.57
N VAL A 42 -51.47 9.44 4.47
CA VAL A 42 -50.22 10.19 4.34
C VAL A 42 -50.16 11.32 5.38
N ALA A 43 -51.24 12.08 5.54
CA ALA A 43 -51.31 13.15 6.54
C ALA A 43 -51.14 12.61 7.98
N LEU A 44 -51.72 11.46 8.31
CA LEU A 44 -51.53 10.81 9.61
C LEU A 44 -50.10 10.32 9.81
N PHE A 45 -49.47 9.74 8.79
CA PHE A 45 -48.06 9.34 8.87
C PHE A 45 -47.15 10.55 9.10
N ILE A 46 -47.35 11.63 8.34
CA ILE A 46 -46.58 12.88 8.50
C ILE A 46 -46.83 13.47 9.90
N ALA A 47 -48.07 13.44 10.40
CA ALA A 47 -48.39 13.91 11.74
C ALA A 47 -47.68 13.05 12.81
N ALA A 48 -47.73 11.72 12.70
CA ALA A 48 -47.03 10.81 13.61
C ALA A 48 -45.51 11.02 13.59
N ALA A 49 -44.92 11.23 12.40
CA ALA A 49 -43.50 11.55 12.25
C ALA A 49 -43.13 12.85 12.99
N HIS A 50 -43.94 13.91 12.84
CA HIS A 50 -43.70 15.21 13.48
C HIS A 50 -43.97 15.20 14.99
N LEU A 51 -44.86 14.32 15.46
CA LEU A 51 -45.10 14.05 16.88
C LEU A 51 -44.05 13.12 17.51
N ASP A 52 -43.04 12.71 16.74
CA ASP A 52 -41.91 11.91 17.22
C ASP A 52 -42.31 10.50 17.71
N LEU A 53 -43.41 9.95 17.17
CA LEU A 53 -43.93 8.63 17.56
C LEU A 53 -42.99 7.46 17.21
N PHE A 54 -42.03 7.69 16.31
CA PHE A 54 -41.07 6.70 15.86
C PHE A 54 -39.73 6.77 16.61
N ALA A 55 -39.54 7.79 17.47
CA ALA A 55 -38.32 7.95 18.23
C ALA A 55 -38.19 6.89 19.33
N GLY A 56 -36.95 6.41 19.55
CA GLY A 56 -36.63 5.46 20.61
C GLY A 56 -37.10 4.01 20.36
N LEU A 57 -37.68 3.73 19.19
CA LEU A 57 -38.01 2.37 18.79
C LEU A 57 -36.75 1.55 18.49
N ASP A 58 -36.79 0.26 18.83
CA ASP A 58 -35.76 -0.70 18.38
C ASP A 58 -35.73 -0.73 16.83
N PRO A 59 -34.56 -0.81 16.18
CA PRO A 59 -34.46 -0.72 14.73
C PRO A 59 -35.29 -1.78 13.97
N TRP A 60 -35.43 -2.99 14.51
CA TRP A 60 -36.24 -4.04 13.89
C TRP A 60 -37.74 -3.80 14.07
N VAL A 61 -38.14 -3.23 15.21
CA VAL A 61 -39.53 -2.82 15.42
C VAL A 61 -39.90 -1.66 14.49
N HIS A 62 -39.01 -0.68 14.37
CA HIS A 62 -39.23 0.47 13.48
C HIS A 62 -39.32 0.06 12.01
N THR A 63 -38.39 -0.78 11.53
CA THR A 63 -38.48 -1.37 10.17
C THR A 63 -39.77 -2.15 9.97
N GLY A 64 -40.19 -2.97 10.95
CA GLY A 64 -41.44 -3.72 10.90
C GLY A 64 -42.67 -2.82 10.78
N ILE A 65 -42.73 -1.74 11.56
CA ILE A 65 -43.84 -0.76 11.50
C ILE A 65 -43.85 -0.05 10.15
N LEU A 66 -42.70 0.37 9.62
CA LEU A 66 -42.62 1.01 8.30
C LEU A 66 -43.07 0.06 7.19
N ALA A 67 -42.66 -1.21 7.24
CA ALA A 67 -43.11 -2.22 6.29
C ALA A 67 -44.62 -2.44 6.39
N ALA A 68 -45.18 -2.53 7.60
CA ALA A 68 -46.62 -2.68 7.80
C ALA A 68 -47.42 -1.46 7.29
N LEU A 69 -46.93 -0.23 7.54
CA LEU A 69 -47.54 1.00 7.03
C LEU A 69 -47.46 1.07 5.50
N ALA A 70 -46.33 0.67 4.90
CA ALA A 70 -46.16 0.64 3.45
C ALA A 70 -47.10 -0.38 2.79
N ILE A 71 -47.22 -1.59 3.36
CA ILE A 71 -48.15 -2.62 2.89
C ILE A 71 -49.59 -2.15 3.07
N GLY A 72 -49.92 -1.54 4.21
CA GLY A 72 -51.24 -0.98 4.49
C GLY A 72 -51.62 0.13 3.50
N PHE A 73 -50.69 1.03 3.19
CA PHE A 73 -50.88 2.07 2.17
C PHE A 73 -51.08 1.48 0.77
N ALA A 74 -50.26 0.50 0.39
CA ALA A 74 -50.39 -0.16 -0.91
C ALA A 74 -51.72 -0.92 -1.05
N ALA A 75 -52.15 -1.63 0.00
CA ALA A 75 -53.44 -2.32 0.03
C ALA A 75 -54.61 -1.34 -0.05
N LEU A 76 -54.55 -0.22 0.67
CA LEU A 76 -55.55 0.85 0.63
C LEU A 76 -55.59 1.52 -0.76
N ALA A 77 -54.44 1.79 -1.37
CA ALA A 77 -54.34 2.35 -2.72
C ALA A 77 -54.94 1.40 -3.77
N TRP A 78 -54.60 0.12 -3.69
CA TRP A 78 -55.19 -0.90 -4.54
C TRP A 78 -56.71 -0.97 -4.38
N TRP A 79 -57.22 -1.08 -3.15
CA TRP A 79 -58.65 -1.22 -2.90
C TRP A 79 -59.45 0.02 -3.29
N SER A 80 -58.91 1.22 -3.05
CA SER A 80 -59.57 2.48 -3.42
C SER A 80 -59.56 2.76 -4.93
N LEU A 81 -58.53 2.33 -5.66
CA LEU A 81 -58.35 2.67 -7.08
C LEU A 81 -58.70 1.52 -8.04
N ARG A 82 -58.79 0.27 -7.61
CA ARG A 82 -59.08 -0.88 -8.50
C ARG A 82 -60.38 -0.75 -9.29
N ASP A 83 -61.39 -0.10 -8.70
CA ASP A 83 -62.73 0.06 -9.29
C ASP A 83 -62.85 1.43 -10.01
N PHE A 84 -61.75 2.15 -10.20
CA PHE A 84 -61.71 3.40 -10.93
C PHE A 84 -61.77 3.14 -12.45
N ALA A 85 -62.87 3.56 -13.06
CA ALA A 85 -63.02 3.59 -14.50
C ALA A 85 -63.04 5.04 -14.99
N TRP A 86 -62.26 5.33 -16.03
CA TRP A 86 -62.27 6.65 -16.64
C TRP A 86 -63.63 6.92 -17.28
N PRO A 87 -64.28 8.08 -17.03
CA PRO A 87 -65.62 8.35 -17.54
C PRO A 87 -65.68 8.25 -19.08
N ALA A 88 -66.66 7.51 -19.58
CA ALA A 88 -66.94 7.41 -21.01
C ALA A 88 -67.41 8.76 -21.58
N ARG A 89 -67.15 9.02 -22.88
CA ARG A 89 -67.59 10.25 -23.57
C ARG A 89 -69.09 10.46 -23.42
N GLU A 90 -69.88 9.39 -23.51
CA GLU A 90 -71.34 9.46 -23.35
C GLU A 90 -71.75 9.94 -21.96
N ALA A 91 -71.04 9.57 -20.90
CA ALA A 91 -71.35 10.02 -19.54
C ALA A 91 -71.11 11.53 -19.39
N ALA A 92 -70.06 12.06 -20.04
CA ALA A 92 -69.78 13.48 -20.09
C ALA A 92 -70.82 14.26 -20.89
N VAL A 93 -71.29 13.70 -22.02
CA VAL A 93 -72.41 14.24 -22.81
C VAL A 93 -73.69 14.27 -21.97
N ARG A 94 -74.04 13.16 -21.31
CA ARG A 94 -75.21 13.07 -20.41
C ARG A 94 -75.16 14.09 -19.28
N ARG A 95 -73.97 14.34 -18.72
CA ARG A 95 -73.78 15.38 -17.70
C ARG A 95 -74.01 16.77 -18.28
N LEU A 96 -73.41 17.09 -19.42
CA LEU A 96 -73.54 18.40 -20.06
C LEU A 96 -75.01 18.74 -20.39
N GLU A 97 -75.78 17.75 -20.84
CA GLU A 97 -77.23 17.87 -21.09
C GLU A 97 -78.02 18.12 -19.79
N ARG A 98 -77.72 17.35 -18.72
CA ARG A 98 -78.37 17.49 -17.42
C ARG A 98 -78.05 18.84 -16.76
N ASP A 99 -76.79 19.27 -16.83
CA ASP A 99 -76.33 20.53 -16.24
C ASP A 99 -76.97 21.73 -16.92
N SER A 100 -77.24 21.63 -18.23
CA SER A 100 -77.86 22.68 -19.05
C SER A 100 -79.39 22.66 -19.06
N GLY A 101 -80.04 21.66 -18.45
CA GLY A 101 -81.50 21.60 -18.30
C GLY A 101 -82.27 21.40 -19.62
N VAL A 102 -81.67 20.74 -20.61
CA VAL A 102 -82.30 20.55 -21.93
C VAL A 102 -83.29 19.38 -21.89
N PRO A 103 -84.55 19.54 -22.35
CA PRO A 103 -85.61 18.54 -22.17
C PRO A 103 -85.46 17.27 -23.03
N HIS A 104 -84.79 17.34 -24.20
CA HIS A 104 -84.67 16.20 -25.13
C HIS A 104 -83.28 16.18 -25.79
N ARG A 105 -82.58 15.03 -25.68
CA ARG A 105 -81.18 14.72 -26.07
C ARG A 105 -80.71 15.39 -27.38
N PRO A 106 -80.25 16.66 -27.36
CA PRO A 106 -79.95 17.38 -28.60
C PRO A 106 -78.67 16.88 -29.27
N LEU A 107 -77.73 16.32 -28.50
CA LEU A 107 -76.44 15.83 -29.02
C LEU A 107 -76.60 14.54 -29.82
N VAL A 108 -77.52 13.66 -29.40
CA VAL A 108 -77.87 12.44 -30.14
C VAL A 108 -78.60 12.80 -31.44
N ALA A 109 -79.47 13.82 -31.42
CA ALA A 109 -80.21 14.26 -32.60
C ALA A 109 -79.32 14.88 -33.69
N VAL A 110 -78.23 15.57 -33.31
CA VAL A 110 -77.26 16.13 -34.26
C VAL A 110 -76.30 15.08 -34.84
N GLU A 111 -76.00 14.02 -34.09
CA GLU A 111 -75.19 12.88 -34.55
C GLU A 111 -76.01 11.88 -35.39
N ASP A 112 -77.35 12.01 -35.43
CA ASP A 112 -78.26 11.14 -36.18
C ASP A 112 -78.16 11.36 -37.71
N ARG A 113 -78.48 10.31 -38.49
CA ARG A 113 -78.46 10.36 -39.97
C ARG A 113 -79.87 10.11 -40.51
N LEU A 114 -80.23 10.85 -41.55
CA LEU A 114 -81.48 10.62 -42.31
C LEU A 114 -81.56 9.15 -42.78
N ALA A 115 -82.53 8.40 -42.24
CA ALA A 115 -82.76 7.00 -42.60
C ALA A 115 -83.15 6.81 -44.08
N ALA A 116 -83.71 7.85 -44.72
CA ALA A 116 -84.17 7.83 -46.11
C ALA A 116 -83.07 8.08 -47.17
N GLY A 117 -81.83 8.35 -46.75
CA GLY A 117 -80.75 8.75 -47.67
C GLY A 117 -80.93 10.18 -48.23
N SER A 118 -79.91 10.72 -48.89
CA SER A 118 -79.87 12.11 -49.39
C SER A 118 -80.56 12.30 -50.75
N SER A 119 -81.56 11.48 -51.08
CA SER A 119 -82.19 11.45 -52.40
C SER A 119 -83.31 12.47 -52.59
N ASP A 120 -83.90 13.01 -51.50
CA ASP A 120 -84.93 14.04 -51.54
C ASP A 120 -84.39 15.43 -51.10
N PRO A 121 -84.36 16.43 -52.01
CA PRO A 121 -83.90 17.79 -51.70
C PRO A 121 -84.70 18.49 -50.59
N MET A 122 -86.01 18.22 -50.46
CA MET A 122 -86.86 18.87 -49.46
C MET A 122 -86.58 18.32 -48.06
N ALA A 123 -86.49 17.00 -47.92
CA ALA A 123 -86.11 16.36 -46.67
C ALA A 123 -84.71 16.78 -46.20
N ALA A 124 -83.76 16.93 -47.13
CA ALA A 124 -82.42 17.43 -46.84
C ALA A 124 -82.44 18.88 -46.30
N ALA A 125 -83.24 19.77 -46.91
CA ALA A 125 -83.35 21.16 -46.47
C ALA A 125 -84.00 21.29 -45.08
N LEU A 126 -85.05 20.51 -44.79
CA LEU A 126 -85.67 20.48 -43.46
C LEU A 126 -84.74 19.92 -42.39
N TRP A 127 -83.95 18.90 -42.72
CA TRP A 127 -82.92 18.34 -41.84
C TRP A 127 -81.80 19.34 -41.54
N GLU A 128 -81.35 20.11 -42.55
CA GLU A 128 -80.39 21.19 -42.34
C GLU A 128 -80.93 22.29 -41.44
N ALA A 129 -82.19 22.70 -41.63
CA ALA A 129 -82.84 23.68 -40.76
C ALA A 129 -82.99 23.16 -39.32
N HIS A 130 -83.29 21.87 -39.14
CA HIS A 130 -83.31 21.23 -37.82
C HIS A 130 -81.91 21.19 -37.18
N ARG A 131 -80.87 20.77 -37.92
CA ARG A 131 -79.47 20.77 -37.44
C ARG A 131 -78.98 22.16 -37.04
N ARG A 132 -79.34 23.22 -37.77
CA ARG A 132 -78.97 24.60 -37.41
C ARG A 132 -79.61 25.04 -36.09
N ARG A 133 -80.90 24.75 -35.89
CA ARG A 133 -81.61 25.05 -34.63
C ARG A 133 -81.02 24.28 -33.45
N GLU A 134 -80.64 23.02 -33.63
CA GLU A 134 -79.97 22.26 -32.57
C GLU A 134 -78.55 22.77 -32.32
N ALA A 135 -77.79 23.16 -33.35
CA ALA A 135 -76.45 23.73 -33.19
C ALA A 135 -76.44 25.03 -32.35
N GLU A 136 -77.44 25.89 -32.52
CA GLU A 136 -77.62 27.09 -31.69
C GLU A 136 -77.93 26.73 -30.22
N ARG A 137 -78.70 25.66 -29.98
CA ARG A 137 -78.94 25.13 -28.62
C ARG A 137 -77.66 24.56 -28.00
N LEU A 138 -76.81 23.92 -28.80
CA LEU A 138 -75.50 23.41 -28.35
C LEU A 138 -74.53 24.53 -27.93
N ALA A 139 -74.61 25.69 -28.58
CA ALA A 139 -73.82 26.86 -28.21
C ALA A 139 -74.16 27.38 -26.80
N GLY A 140 -75.42 27.23 -26.37
CA GLY A 140 -75.92 27.62 -25.04
C GLY A 140 -75.61 26.65 -23.89
N LEU A 141 -75.02 25.48 -24.15
CA LEU A 141 -74.73 24.50 -23.09
C LEU A 141 -73.70 25.02 -22.08
N ALA A 142 -73.94 24.80 -20.79
CA ALA A 142 -73.06 25.21 -19.69
C ALA A 142 -72.76 24.03 -18.75
N ASN A 143 -71.53 23.98 -18.24
CA ASN A 143 -71.12 23.00 -17.23
C ASN A 143 -71.34 23.58 -15.83
N LYS A 144 -71.94 22.79 -14.93
CA LYS A 144 -71.96 23.11 -13.50
C LYS A 144 -70.62 22.74 -12.86
N PRO A 145 -70.22 23.41 -11.75
CA PRO A 145 -68.99 23.05 -11.04
C PRO A 145 -69.04 21.60 -10.56
N ALA A 146 -67.87 21.00 -10.40
CA ALA A 146 -67.75 19.63 -9.92
C ALA A 146 -68.19 19.55 -8.44
N HIS A 147 -69.05 18.60 -8.12
CA HIS A 147 -69.54 18.34 -6.77
C HIS A 147 -69.18 16.91 -6.37
N PRO A 148 -67.97 16.66 -5.84
CA PRO A 148 -67.48 15.32 -5.53
C PRO A 148 -68.21 14.59 -4.38
N GLY A 149 -69.36 15.10 -3.92
CA GLY A 149 -70.28 14.38 -3.04
C GLY A 149 -69.74 13.98 -1.67
N LEU A 150 -68.52 14.39 -1.30
CA LEU A 150 -67.85 13.92 -0.09
C LEU A 150 -68.63 14.16 1.20
N ALA A 151 -69.43 15.22 1.27
CA ALA A 151 -70.26 15.51 2.43
C ALA A 151 -71.35 14.44 2.69
N VAL A 152 -71.73 13.69 1.66
CA VAL A 152 -72.69 12.58 1.76
C VAL A 152 -72.00 11.30 2.24
N LEU A 153 -70.73 11.11 1.89
CA LEU A 153 -69.93 9.94 2.29
C LEU A 153 -69.28 10.12 3.67
N ASP A 154 -69.04 11.36 4.09
CA ASP A 154 -68.37 11.73 5.34
C ASP A 154 -69.29 12.60 6.21
N SER A 155 -70.34 12.00 6.75
CA SER A 155 -71.37 12.69 7.57
C SER A 155 -70.81 13.29 8.86
N TRP A 156 -69.72 12.74 9.39
CA TRP A 156 -69.08 13.18 10.63
C TRP A 156 -67.86 14.09 10.37
N ALA A 157 -67.57 14.38 9.10
CA ALA A 157 -66.45 15.20 8.68
C ALA A 157 -65.08 14.69 9.17
N LEU A 158 -64.92 13.36 9.28
CA LEU A 158 -63.72 12.67 9.78
C LEU A 158 -62.47 12.99 8.96
N ARG A 159 -62.63 13.41 7.69
CA ARG A 159 -61.51 13.86 6.84
C ARG A 159 -60.72 15.04 7.45
N PHE A 160 -61.33 15.83 8.33
CA PHE A 160 -60.64 16.95 8.98
C PHE A 160 -59.77 16.51 10.16
N VAL A 161 -59.94 15.30 10.69
CA VAL A 161 -59.12 14.79 11.80
C VAL A 161 -57.64 14.67 11.41
N PRO A 162 -57.27 14.03 10.27
CA PRO A 162 -55.88 14.03 9.79
C PRO A 162 -55.34 15.43 9.50
N VAL A 163 -56.17 16.33 8.96
CA VAL A 163 -55.76 17.71 8.62
C VAL A 163 -55.45 18.50 9.90
N LEU A 164 -56.32 18.39 10.90
CA LEU A 164 -56.12 19.03 12.20
C LEU A 164 -54.90 18.43 12.92
N GLY A 165 -54.79 17.10 12.93
CA GLY A 165 -53.64 16.39 13.49
C GLY A 165 -52.32 16.82 12.85
N LEU A 166 -52.30 16.96 11.52
CA LEU A 166 -51.15 17.48 10.78
C LEU A 166 -50.84 18.93 11.16
N ALA A 167 -51.84 19.80 11.26
CA ALA A 167 -51.63 21.20 11.66
C ALA A 167 -51.03 21.31 13.08
N VAL A 168 -51.55 20.51 14.02
CA VAL A 168 -51.02 20.43 15.39
C VAL A 168 -49.60 19.87 15.39
N ALA A 169 -49.34 18.77 14.68
CA ALA A 169 -48.04 18.15 14.62
C ALA A 169 -46.97 19.07 14.00
N LEU A 170 -47.33 19.80 12.94
CA LEU A 170 -46.46 20.81 12.32
C LEU A 170 -46.17 21.98 13.28
N ALA A 171 -47.13 22.40 14.10
CA ALA A 171 -46.90 23.41 15.13
C ALA A 171 -45.96 22.89 16.23
N VAL A 172 -46.19 21.67 16.72
CA VAL A 172 -45.38 21.02 17.78
C VAL A 172 -43.94 20.76 17.34
N ALA A 173 -43.71 20.37 16.08
CA ALA A 173 -42.38 20.05 15.60
C ALA A 173 -41.42 21.26 15.49
N GLY A 174 -41.95 22.48 15.39
CA GLY A 174 -41.15 23.70 15.43
C GLY A 174 -39.99 23.71 14.41
N GLY A 175 -38.76 23.96 14.88
CA GLY A 175 -37.56 23.96 14.03
C GLY A 175 -37.06 22.57 13.59
N TRP A 176 -37.51 21.50 14.24
CA TRP A 176 -36.98 20.13 14.06
C TRP A 176 -37.76 19.30 13.03
N ARG A 177 -38.53 19.96 12.14
CA ARG A 177 -39.40 19.29 11.16
C ARG A 177 -38.65 18.37 10.22
N SER A 178 -37.49 18.81 9.72
CA SER A 178 -36.63 18.00 8.84
C SER A 178 -36.10 16.76 9.54
N ASP A 179 -35.61 16.93 10.77
CA ASP A 179 -34.89 15.89 11.49
C ASP A 179 -35.84 14.80 11.97
N ARG A 180 -37.04 15.19 12.44
CA ARG A 180 -38.11 14.24 12.81
C ARG A 180 -38.66 13.48 11.61
N MET A 181 -38.82 14.15 10.46
CA MET A 181 -39.24 13.48 9.23
C MET A 181 -38.18 12.47 8.76
N ALA A 182 -36.90 12.86 8.78
CA ALA A 182 -35.79 11.97 8.43
C ALA A 182 -35.75 10.77 9.39
N ALA A 183 -35.79 11.03 10.70
CA ALA A 183 -35.79 9.99 11.73
C ALA A 183 -36.97 9.02 11.57
N ALA A 184 -38.16 9.47 11.17
CA ALA A 184 -39.32 8.61 10.98
C ALA A 184 -39.13 7.58 9.85
N VAL A 185 -38.33 7.88 8.83
CA VAL A 185 -38.07 6.97 7.70
C VAL A 185 -36.72 6.26 7.77
N THR A 186 -35.83 6.64 8.70
CA THR A 186 -34.51 6.02 8.88
C THR A 186 -34.40 5.31 10.24
N PRO A 187 -34.53 3.98 10.28
CA PRO A 187 -34.27 3.20 11.47
C PRO A 187 -32.83 3.38 11.97
N ALA A 188 -32.69 3.73 13.24
CA ALA A 188 -31.41 4.06 13.86
C ALA A 188 -30.62 2.80 14.24
N PHE A 189 -30.04 2.11 13.26
CA PHE A 189 -29.11 1.01 13.55
C PHE A 189 -27.85 1.56 14.22
N PRO A 190 -27.38 0.95 15.33
CA PRO A 190 -26.14 1.37 15.96
C PRO A 190 -25.00 1.24 14.95
N PRO A 191 -24.10 2.23 14.84
CA PRO A 191 -22.94 2.11 13.97
C PRO A 191 -22.13 0.89 14.42
N PRO A 192 -21.52 0.14 13.48
CA PRO A 192 -20.70 -0.98 13.85
C PRO A 192 -19.52 -0.48 14.71
N PRO A 193 -19.03 -1.28 15.67
CA PRO A 193 -17.91 -0.89 16.50
C PRO A 193 -16.69 -0.53 15.63
N PRO A 194 -15.90 0.47 16.03
CA PRO A 194 -14.72 0.89 15.29
C PRO A 194 -13.74 -0.28 15.18
N VAL A 195 -13.07 -0.37 14.03
CA VAL A 195 -12.02 -1.37 13.84
C VAL A 195 -10.80 -0.92 14.65
N VAL A 196 -10.34 -1.78 15.56
CA VAL A 196 -9.11 -1.54 16.33
C VAL A 196 -8.01 -2.41 15.75
N ALA A 197 -6.96 -1.77 15.24
CA ALA A 197 -5.76 -2.43 14.73
C ALA A 197 -4.53 -1.98 15.52
N ASN A 198 -3.81 -2.94 16.08
CA ASN A 198 -2.52 -2.72 16.73
C ASN A 198 -1.43 -3.18 15.76
N LEU A 199 -0.86 -2.23 15.02
CA LEU A 199 0.19 -2.50 14.05
C LEU A 199 1.49 -1.84 14.53
N TRP A 200 2.62 -2.52 14.30
CA TRP A 200 3.94 -1.96 14.54
C TRP A 200 4.91 -2.39 13.44
N ILE A 201 5.90 -1.55 13.20
CA ILE A 201 7.00 -1.82 12.30
C ILE A 201 8.23 -2.09 13.17
N ALA A 202 8.78 -3.30 13.08
CA ALA A 202 10.00 -3.69 13.74
C ALA A 202 11.18 -3.53 12.76
N PRO A 203 12.09 -2.56 12.99
CA PRO A 203 13.32 -2.44 12.21
C PRO A 203 14.20 -3.69 12.37
N PRO A 204 15.08 -3.99 11.39
CA PRO A 204 16.05 -5.06 11.53
C PRO A 204 16.96 -4.85 12.75
N ALA A 205 17.36 -5.95 13.40
CA ALA A 205 18.13 -5.90 14.65
C ALA A 205 19.45 -5.12 14.53
N TYR A 206 20.11 -5.19 13.37
CA TYR A 206 21.37 -4.47 13.12
C TYR A 206 21.24 -2.95 13.17
N THR A 207 20.03 -2.41 12.95
CA THR A 207 19.80 -0.96 12.94
C THR A 207 19.76 -0.34 14.34
N GLY A 208 19.58 -1.16 15.40
CA GLY A 208 19.45 -0.71 16.78
C GLY A 208 18.24 0.20 17.07
N LYS A 209 17.28 0.32 16.13
CA LYS A 209 16.11 1.21 16.27
C LYS A 209 14.96 0.51 17.01
N ALA A 210 14.24 1.28 17.82
CA ALA A 210 13.04 0.81 18.50
C ALA A 210 11.89 0.55 17.50
N PRO A 211 10.96 -0.37 17.81
CA PRO A 211 9.74 -0.58 17.03
C PRO A 211 8.89 0.70 16.93
N ILE A 212 8.30 0.91 15.76
CA ILE A 212 7.43 2.06 15.47
C ILE A 212 5.99 1.58 15.50
N TYR A 213 5.21 2.01 16.48
CA TYR A 213 3.78 1.72 16.55
C TYR A 213 2.98 2.62 15.61
N LEU A 214 1.98 2.05 14.96
CA LEU A 214 1.12 2.73 14.00
C LEU A 214 -0.22 3.01 14.66
N ASP A 215 -0.52 4.31 14.82
CA ASP A 215 -1.83 4.77 15.27
C ASP A 215 -2.74 5.01 14.05
N MET A 216 -3.96 4.44 14.09
CA MET A 216 -4.97 4.61 13.05
C MET A 216 -5.50 6.05 12.96
N ALA A 217 -5.37 6.86 14.02
CA ALA A 217 -5.75 8.27 14.03
C ALA A 217 -4.77 9.15 13.23
N ASP A 218 -3.49 8.76 13.16
CA ASP A 218 -2.40 9.50 12.52
C ASP A 218 -2.36 9.32 10.99
N LYS A 219 -3.44 9.73 10.32
CA LYS A 219 -3.55 9.61 8.85
C LYS A 219 -2.46 10.43 8.14
N ASP A 220 -1.86 9.84 7.11
CA ASP A 220 -0.85 10.45 6.24
C ASP A 220 0.47 10.84 6.93
N LYS A 221 0.73 10.35 8.15
CA LYS A 221 2.02 10.51 8.84
C LYS A 221 3.15 9.86 8.02
N LEU A 222 4.26 10.58 7.88
CA LEU A 222 5.45 10.09 7.19
C LEU A 222 6.29 9.22 8.12
N LEU A 223 6.42 7.95 7.78
CA LEU A 223 7.19 6.95 8.48
C LEU A 223 8.52 6.71 7.75
N ARG A 224 9.64 6.89 8.46
CA ARG A 224 10.98 6.63 7.93
C ARG A 224 11.47 5.30 8.46
N VAL A 225 11.55 4.31 7.57
CA VAL A 225 11.74 2.91 7.95
C VAL A 225 12.92 2.32 7.17
N PRO A 226 13.90 1.66 7.82
CA PRO A 226 14.97 0.97 7.10
C PRO A 226 14.44 -0.15 6.19
N VAL A 227 15.11 -0.38 5.07
CA VAL A 227 14.83 -1.52 4.20
C VAL A 227 14.93 -2.85 4.98
N GLY A 228 14.04 -3.80 4.69
CA GLY A 228 13.99 -5.09 5.39
C GLY A 228 13.28 -5.07 6.73
N SER A 229 12.70 -3.93 7.14
CA SER A 229 11.86 -3.87 8.34
C SER A 229 10.61 -4.74 8.21
N LYS A 230 10.14 -5.31 9.31
CA LYS A 230 8.94 -6.16 9.33
C LYS A 230 7.77 -5.40 9.91
N ILE A 231 6.66 -5.32 9.17
CA ILE A 231 5.38 -4.88 9.72
C ILE A 231 4.64 -6.09 10.28
N ALA A 232 4.21 -5.98 11.53
CA ALA A 232 3.43 -7.00 12.21
C ALA A 232 2.27 -6.36 12.96
N GLY A 233 1.20 -7.11 13.17
CA GLY A 233 0.15 -6.66 14.07
C GLY A 233 -1.11 -7.48 14.02
N PHE A 234 -2.04 -7.05 14.85
CA PHE A 234 -3.32 -7.72 15.07
C PHE A 234 -4.47 -6.76 14.81
N VAL A 235 -5.54 -7.29 14.21
CA VAL A 235 -6.81 -6.59 14.07
C VAL A 235 -7.87 -7.38 14.80
N ASP A 236 -8.54 -6.72 15.75
CA ASP A 236 -9.61 -7.30 16.56
C ASP A 236 -10.99 -6.81 16.08
N ASP A 237 -12.01 -7.62 16.35
CA ASP A 237 -13.45 -7.33 16.16
C ASP A 237 -13.86 -6.96 14.72
N VAL A 238 -13.17 -7.52 13.72
CA VAL A 238 -13.63 -7.47 12.32
C VAL A 238 -14.74 -8.51 12.14
N ARG A 239 -15.99 -8.13 12.47
CA ARG A 239 -17.18 -8.89 12.09
C ARG A 239 -17.40 -8.73 10.59
N GLY A 240 -17.12 -9.79 9.82
CA GLY A 240 -17.26 -9.82 8.37
C GLY A 240 -16.79 -11.15 7.79
N ARG A 241 -17.24 -11.49 6.56
CA ARG A 241 -16.82 -12.73 5.87
C ARG A 241 -15.43 -12.62 5.22
N LYS A 242 -14.91 -11.39 5.03
CA LYS A 242 -13.63 -11.14 4.36
C LYS A 242 -12.57 -10.73 5.39
N PRO A 243 -11.35 -11.29 5.31
CA PRO A 243 -10.25 -10.87 6.16
C PRO A 243 -9.86 -9.42 5.83
N PRO A 244 -9.32 -8.66 6.81
CA PRO A 244 -8.69 -7.38 6.52
C PRO A 244 -7.49 -7.59 5.59
N ILE A 245 -7.13 -6.54 4.85
CA ILE A 245 -6.03 -6.55 3.88
C ILE A 245 -5.09 -5.40 4.25
N LEU A 246 -3.81 -5.72 4.38
CA LEU A 246 -2.74 -4.73 4.47
C LEU A 246 -2.17 -4.55 3.07
N THR A 247 -2.13 -3.32 2.58
CA THR A 247 -1.57 -3.00 1.27
C THR A 247 -0.33 -2.14 1.42
N ILE A 248 0.77 -2.57 0.82
CA ILE A 248 1.99 -1.78 0.69
C ILE A 248 2.14 -1.42 -0.79
N ASP A 249 1.96 -0.15 -1.11
CA ASP A 249 2.03 0.38 -2.49
C ASP A 249 1.23 -0.44 -3.53
N GLY A 250 0.04 -0.92 -3.14
CA GLY A 250 -0.86 -1.71 -3.99
C GLY A 250 -0.64 -3.22 -3.96
N LYS A 251 0.47 -3.73 -3.40
CA LYS A 251 0.65 -5.16 -3.13
C LYS A 251 -0.06 -5.50 -1.82
N GLY A 252 -1.24 -6.12 -1.93
CA GLY A 252 -2.05 -6.55 -0.79
C GLY A 252 -1.61 -7.89 -0.23
N SER A 253 -1.40 -7.96 1.07
CA SER A 253 -1.30 -9.19 1.85
C SER A 253 -2.53 -9.35 2.72
N GLU A 254 -3.20 -10.50 2.61
CA GLU A 254 -4.32 -10.85 3.48
C GLU A 254 -3.82 -11.23 4.87
N PHE A 255 -4.57 -10.85 5.89
CA PHE A 255 -4.25 -11.28 7.26
C PHE A 255 -4.60 -12.76 7.44
N SER A 256 -3.73 -13.49 8.14
CA SER A 256 -4.00 -14.85 8.57
C SER A 256 -4.94 -14.87 9.77
N THR A 257 -5.84 -15.85 9.82
CA THR A 257 -6.83 -15.98 10.91
C THR A 257 -6.21 -16.74 12.08
N VAL A 258 -6.16 -16.13 13.26
CA VAL A 258 -5.66 -16.76 14.50
C VAL A 258 -6.82 -17.29 15.35
N GLY A 259 -7.98 -16.63 15.27
CA GLY A 259 -9.18 -17.02 16.00
C GLY A 259 -10.42 -16.30 15.46
N LYS A 260 -11.59 -16.54 16.06
CA LYS A 260 -12.84 -15.89 15.64
C LYS A 260 -12.72 -14.37 15.79
N GLY A 261 -12.69 -13.65 14.66
CA GLY A 261 -12.60 -12.19 14.63
C GLY A 261 -11.21 -11.62 14.99
N LYS A 262 -10.17 -12.47 15.04
CA LYS A 262 -8.79 -12.06 15.32
C LYS A 262 -7.88 -12.43 14.15
N TYR A 263 -7.22 -11.42 13.62
CA TYR A 263 -6.41 -11.51 12.41
C TYR A 263 -4.99 -11.04 12.70
N GLN A 264 -3.99 -11.73 12.16
CA GLN A 264 -2.58 -11.33 12.27
C GLN A 264 -1.94 -11.22 10.89
N VAL A 265 -1.01 -10.28 10.74
CA VAL A 265 -0.19 -10.13 9.54
C VAL A 265 1.28 -10.01 9.94
N GLU A 266 2.15 -10.59 9.11
CA GLU A 266 3.58 -10.31 9.11
C GLU A 266 4.01 -10.12 7.66
N GLN A 267 4.63 -8.98 7.34
CA GLN A 267 5.12 -8.68 6.00
C GLN A 267 6.45 -7.93 6.08
N VAL A 268 7.37 -8.24 5.16
CA VAL A 268 8.65 -7.54 5.05
C VAL A 268 8.51 -6.34 4.12
N ILE A 269 9.02 -5.19 4.55
CA ILE A 269 9.06 -3.95 3.79
C ILE A 269 10.38 -3.91 3.01
N THR A 270 10.33 -4.21 1.72
CA THR A 270 11.49 -4.05 0.80
C THR A 270 11.45 -2.72 0.07
N GLU A 271 10.26 -2.30 -0.36
CA GLU A 271 10.00 -1.09 -1.13
C GLU A 271 8.56 -0.61 -0.88
N GLY A 272 8.27 0.65 -1.21
CA GLY A 272 6.91 1.20 -1.19
C GLY A 272 6.82 2.63 -0.68
N LYS A 273 5.72 3.31 -1.04
CA LYS A 273 5.47 4.72 -0.68
C LYS A 273 4.37 4.91 0.34
N GLN A 274 3.54 3.90 0.56
CA GLN A 274 2.38 3.98 1.43
C GLN A 274 1.98 2.62 1.98
N ILE A 275 1.45 2.63 3.20
CA ILE A 275 0.83 1.49 3.86
C ILE A 275 -0.63 1.88 4.10
N ALA A 276 -1.57 1.05 3.64
CA ALA A 276 -2.98 1.25 3.89
C ALA A 276 -3.63 -0.02 4.45
N LEU A 277 -4.46 0.17 5.47
CA LEU A 277 -5.24 -0.89 6.11
C LEU A 277 -6.68 -0.82 5.60
N GLN A 278 -7.12 -1.86 4.92
CA GLN A 278 -8.50 -2.04 4.48
C GLN A 278 -9.18 -3.08 5.35
N ALA A 279 -10.32 -2.71 5.93
CA ALA A 279 -11.16 -3.62 6.69
C ALA A 279 -12.64 -3.36 6.36
N ARG A 280 -13.45 -4.43 6.30
CA ARG A 280 -14.87 -4.37 5.93
C ARG A 280 -15.17 -3.74 4.54
N GLY A 281 -14.16 -3.61 3.67
CA GLY A 281 -14.29 -3.00 2.34
C GLY A 281 -13.93 -1.51 2.30
N ASP A 282 -13.72 -0.87 3.45
CA ASP A 282 -13.35 0.54 3.56
C ASP A 282 -11.89 0.71 4.01
N GLU A 283 -11.25 1.79 3.55
CA GLU A 283 -9.93 2.20 4.03
C GLU A 283 -10.05 2.78 5.44
N GLN A 284 -9.49 2.08 6.43
CA GLN A 284 -9.55 2.49 7.83
C GLN A 284 -8.45 3.50 8.16
N ALA A 285 -7.23 3.24 7.68
CA ALA A 285 -6.05 4.06 7.94
C ALA A 285 -5.03 3.99 6.80
N ARG A 286 -4.26 5.08 6.65
CA ARG A 286 -3.19 5.22 5.65
C ARG A 286 -2.01 5.97 6.24
N TRP A 287 -0.82 5.46 5.98
CA TRP A 287 0.45 6.09 6.38
C TRP A 287 1.38 6.21 5.17
N LYS A 288 2.17 7.28 5.14
CA LYS A 288 3.19 7.49 4.11
C LYS A 288 4.48 6.79 4.52
N LEU A 289 5.10 6.09 3.60
CA LEU A 289 6.30 5.30 3.84
C LEU A 289 7.48 5.90 3.06
N HIS A 290 8.59 6.11 3.76
CA HIS A 290 9.88 6.43 3.16
C HIS A 290 10.90 5.38 3.61
N VAL A 291 11.21 4.46 2.69
CA VAL A 291 12.17 3.39 2.92
C VAL A 291 13.59 3.95 2.80
N ILE A 292 14.38 3.83 3.87
CA ILE A 292 15.80 4.21 3.89
C ILE A 292 16.60 2.99 3.40
N PRO A 293 17.31 3.09 2.25
CA PRO A 293 18.18 2.02 1.79
C PRO A 293 19.38 1.87 2.72
N ASP A 294 19.91 0.65 2.80
CA ASP A 294 21.16 0.33 3.49
C ASP A 294 22.32 0.44 2.48
N LEU A 295 23.37 1.18 2.83
CA LEU A 295 24.50 1.47 1.93
C LEU A 295 25.74 0.73 2.41
N ALA A 296 26.55 0.25 1.46
CA ALA A 296 27.81 -0.40 1.81
C ALA A 296 28.74 0.56 2.59
N PRO A 297 29.52 0.03 3.56
CA PRO A 297 30.35 0.85 4.41
C PRO A 297 31.49 1.52 3.61
N THR A 298 32.00 2.61 4.15
CA THR A 298 33.15 3.35 3.59
C THR A 298 34.36 3.20 4.49
N ILE A 299 35.56 3.14 3.91
CA ILE A 299 36.82 3.06 4.65
C ILE A 299 37.95 3.73 3.89
N GLU A 300 38.77 4.49 4.60
CA GLU A 300 39.91 5.19 4.06
C GLU A 300 41.09 5.22 5.05
N PHE A 301 42.29 5.41 4.51
CA PHE A 301 43.46 5.74 5.32
C PHE A 301 43.33 7.18 5.82
N ALA A 302 43.36 7.37 7.12
CA ALA A 302 43.30 8.71 7.72
C ALA A 302 44.59 9.50 7.46
N ARG A 303 45.71 8.77 7.36
CA ARG A 303 47.04 9.26 7.01
C ARG A 303 47.77 8.19 6.19
N PRO A 304 48.75 8.59 5.35
CA PRO A 304 49.60 7.63 4.67
C PRO A 304 50.26 6.67 5.65
N ILE A 305 50.43 5.41 5.24
CA ILE A 305 51.05 4.37 6.08
C ILE A 305 52.44 4.83 6.56
N GLY A 306 52.65 4.75 7.87
CA GLY A 306 53.86 5.22 8.53
C GLY A 306 54.64 4.11 9.23
N VAL A 307 55.79 4.49 9.78
CA VAL A 307 56.61 3.63 10.63
C VAL A 307 56.67 4.26 12.03
N ASP A 308 56.43 3.47 13.07
CA ASP A 308 56.62 3.85 14.47
C ASP A 308 57.54 2.84 15.15
N LYS A 309 58.74 3.27 15.58
CA LYS A 309 59.74 2.42 16.24
C LYS A 309 59.89 1.04 15.58
N TRP A 310 60.10 1.03 14.25
CA TRP A 310 60.28 -0.17 13.39
C TRP A 310 58.99 -0.97 13.11
N SER A 311 57.86 -0.60 13.70
CA SER A 311 56.55 -1.20 13.43
C SER A 311 55.79 -0.46 12.34
N THR A 312 54.95 -1.17 11.61
CA THR A 312 54.04 -0.56 10.63
C THR A 312 52.86 0.07 11.36
N LYS A 313 52.64 1.37 11.14
CA LYS A 313 51.56 2.16 11.72
C LYS A 313 50.53 2.51 10.65
N ILE A 314 49.27 2.19 10.91
CA ILE A 314 48.14 2.43 10.02
C ILE A 314 47.07 3.19 10.79
N GLU A 315 46.71 4.36 10.29
CA GLU A 315 45.61 5.18 10.83
C GLU A 315 44.47 5.11 9.82
N TYR A 316 43.27 4.72 10.26
CA TYR A 316 42.13 4.51 9.37
C TYR A 316 40.85 5.13 9.93
N ILE A 317 39.95 5.51 9.02
CA ILE A 317 38.60 5.95 9.33
C ILE A 317 37.63 5.10 8.52
N ALA A 318 36.64 4.52 9.18
CA ALA A 318 35.54 3.80 8.55
C ALA A 318 34.20 4.41 8.98
N GLY A 319 33.21 4.37 8.10
CA GLY A 319 31.91 4.95 8.34
C GLY A 319 30.78 4.17 7.65
N ASP A 320 29.66 4.06 8.35
CA ASP A 320 28.46 3.36 7.90
C ASP A 320 27.20 3.99 8.53
N ASP A 321 26.05 3.90 7.85
CA ASP A 321 24.80 4.51 8.31
C ASP A 321 24.15 3.72 9.46
N PHE A 322 24.35 2.40 9.51
CA PHE A 322 23.88 1.49 10.56
C PHE A 322 24.99 0.88 11.43
N GLY A 323 26.25 1.06 11.05
CA GLY A 323 27.43 0.77 11.86
C GLY A 323 28.40 -0.21 11.21
N VAL A 324 29.69 -0.04 11.53
CA VAL A 324 30.75 -0.92 11.06
C VAL A 324 30.91 -2.09 12.03
N LYS A 325 30.74 -3.32 11.54
CA LYS A 325 30.89 -4.57 12.31
C LYS A 325 32.35 -4.99 12.42
N GLY A 326 33.14 -4.79 11.37
CA GLY A 326 34.53 -5.24 11.34
C GLY A 326 35.36 -4.49 10.31
N VAL A 327 36.67 -4.41 10.58
CA VAL A 327 37.65 -3.84 9.67
C VAL A 327 38.77 -4.85 9.45
N GLN A 328 39.17 -5.05 8.21
CA GLN A 328 40.24 -5.96 7.83
C GLN A 328 41.26 -5.26 6.95
N LEU A 329 42.53 -5.44 7.29
CA LEU A 329 43.68 -5.03 6.50
C LEU A 329 44.12 -6.20 5.62
N GLN A 330 44.33 -5.94 4.33
CA GLN A 330 44.93 -6.89 3.40
C GLN A 330 46.22 -6.33 2.82
N ILE A 331 47.31 -7.07 3.00
CA ILE A 331 48.63 -6.74 2.47
C ILE A 331 49.01 -7.79 1.44
N ARG A 332 49.56 -7.34 0.31
CA ARG A 332 50.10 -8.20 -0.76
C ARG A 332 51.42 -7.66 -1.24
N LEU A 333 52.33 -8.53 -1.68
CA LEU A 333 53.61 -8.12 -2.26
C LEU A 333 53.40 -7.30 -3.54
N HIS A 334 54.07 -6.14 -3.66
CA HIS A 334 53.95 -5.25 -4.81
C HIS A 334 54.84 -5.72 -5.96
N GLY A 335 54.30 -5.77 -7.18
CA GLY A 335 55.07 -6.15 -8.36
C GLY A 335 55.57 -7.59 -8.33
N SER A 336 54.97 -8.45 -7.49
CA SER A 336 55.19 -9.88 -7.62
C SER A 336 54.64 -10.32 -8.97
N VAL A 337 55.35 -11.22 -9.65
CA VAL A 337 54.96 -11.83 -10.93
C VAL A 337 53.71 -12.74 -10.78
N LEU A 338 53.02 -12.67 -9.63
CA LEU A 338 51.68 -13.18 -9.36
C LEU A 338 50.59 -12.38 -10.09
N GLY A 339 50.86 -12.03 -11.35
CA GLY A 339 49.96 -11.35 -12.28
C GLY A 339 49.59 -12.19 -13.51
N ASP A 340 50.23 -13.34 -13.74
CA ASP A 340 49.77 -14.29 -14.79
C ASP A 340 50.08 -15.78 -14.49
N ASP A 341 51.17 -16.11 -13.79
CA ASP A 341 51.68 -17.51 -13.82
C ASP A 341 52.04 -18.11 -12.45
N ALA A 342 51.46 -17.56 -11.38
CA ALA A 342 51.92 -17.94 -10.07
C ALA A 342 51.37 -19.24 -9.52
N LEU A 343 50.48 -19.95 -10.22
CA LEU A 343 50.26 -21.38 -10.03
C LEU A 343 49.70 -22.03 -11.29
N SER A 344 50.23 -23.20 -11.62
CA SER A 344 49.54 -24.20 -12.44
C SER A 344 48.38 -24.87 -11.66
N SER A 345 47.69 -24.15 -10.77
CA SER A 345 46.58 -24.66 -9.94
C SER A 345 45.86 -23.51 -9.22
N ASP A 346 44.58 -23.70 -8.95
CA ASP A 346 43.59 -22.82 -8.31
C ASP A 346 43.94 -22.12 -6.96
N GLU A 347 45.20 -21.84 -6.59
CA GLU A 347 45.51 -21.12 -5.34
C GLU A 347 45.47 -19.58 -5.54
N GLU A 348 44.71 -18.89 -4.69
CA GLU A 348 44.74 -17.43 -4.60
C GLU A 348 46.14 -16.93 -4.19
N PRO A 349 46.57 -15.73 -4.67
CA PRO A 349 47.84 -15.13 -4.25
C PRO A 349 47.91 -15.00 -2.73
N GLU A 350 49.11 -15.17 -2.16
CA GLU A 350 49.30 -15.05 -0.71
C GLU A 350 48.96 -13.61 -0.25
N VAL A 351 47.91 -13.49 0.55
CA VAL A 351 47.44 -12.23 1.14
C VAL A 351 47.55 -12.34 2.66
N LEU A 352 48.29 -11.41 3.25
CA LEU A 352 48.33 -11.25 4.70
C LEU A 352 47.07 -10.50 5.12
N ARG A 353 46.16 -11.21 5.80
CA ARG A 353 44.92 -10.65 6.35
C ARG A 353 45.12 -10.38 7.84
N VAL A 354 44.82 -9.16 8.26
CA VAL A 354 44.90 -8.75 9.66
C VAL A 354 43.60 -8.09 10.04
N ASP A 355 42.87 -8.69 10.97
CA ASP A 355 41.65 -8.08 11.51
C ASP A 355 42.05 -6.94 12.46
N LEU A 356 41.45 -5.78 12.22
CA LEU A 356 41.71 -4.56 12.96
C LEU A 356 40.67 -4.42 14.08
N PRO A 357 41.05 -3.89 15.25
CA PRO A 357 40.12 -3.72 16.36
C PRO A 357 38.99 -2.76 15.96
N VAL A 358 37.77 -3.10 16.38
CA VAL A 358 36.60 -2.23 16.24
C VAL A 358 35.87 -2.20 17.58
N ALA A 359 35.71 -1.01 18.16
CA ALA A 359 35.00 -0.82 19.43
C ALA A 359 33.47 -0.90 19.22
N GLY A 360 32.96 -2.12 19.02
CA GLY A 360 31.53 -2.39 18.83
C GLY A 360 30.95 -1.84 17.51
N ASN A 361 29.63 -1.97 17.33
CA ASN A 361 28.94 -1.54 16.11
C ASN A 361 28.68 -0.02 16.13
N THR A 362 29.71 0.77 15.81
CA THR A 362 29.62 2.24 15.78
C THR A 362 29.50 2.75 14.35
N LYS A 363 28.76 3.85 14.17
CA LYS A 363 28.57 4.49 12.86
C LYS A 363 29.84 5.05 12.25
N LYS A 364 30.82 5.37 13.09
CA LYS A 364 32.11 5.88 12.68
C LYS A 364 33.19 5.31 13.58
N VAL A 365 34.19 4.72 12.95
CA VAL A 365 35.37 4.16 13.60
C VAL A 365 36.57 4.97 13.15
N ALA A 366 37.37 5.45 14.09
CA ALA A 366 38.65 6.08 13.82
C ALA A 366 39.65 5.51 14.81
N ASP A 367 40.64 4.77 14.32
CA ASP A 367 41.58 4.05 15.17
C ASP A 367 42.97 3.99 14.53
N THR A 368 43.96 3.64 15.36
CA THR A 368 45.35 3.46 14.98
C THR A 368 45.77 2.03 15.27
N PHE A 369 46.22 1.34 14.23
CA PHE A 369 46.77 0.01 14.33
C PHE A 369 48.30 0.04 14.17
N VAL A 370 49.01 -0.59 15.11
CA VAL A 370 50.48 -0.73 15.07
C VAL A 370 50.82 -2.21 15.15
N ARG A 371 51.62 -2.69 14.19
CA ARG A 371 52.12 -4.07 14.19
C ARG A 371 53.55 -4.15 13.68
N ASP A 372 54.38 -4.88 14.42
CA ASP A 372 55.72 -5.24 13.98
C ASP A 372 55.62 -6.34 12.90
N LEU A 373 56.11 -6.02 11.71
CA LEU A 373 56.20 -6.92 10.55
C LEU A 373 57.66 -7.14 10.10
N THR A 374 58.64 -6.73 10.91
CA THR A 374 60.06 -6.82 10.54
C THR A 374 60.59 -8.26 10.44
N SER A 375 59.90 -9.22 11.06
CA SER A 375 60.20 -10.65 10.94
C SER A 375 59.49 -11.34 9.78
N HIS A 376 58.51 -10.67 9.16
CA HIS A 376 57.74 -11.21 8.05
C HIS A 376 58.64 -11.45 6.81
N PRO A 377 58.38 -12.48 5.98
CA PRO A 377 59.17 -12.71 4.76
C PRO A 377 59.22 -11.49 3.83
N TRP A 378 58.17 -10.67 3.82
CA TRP A 378 58.06 -9.47 2.99
C TRP A 378 58.77 -8.22 3.57
N ALA A 379 59.42 -8.33 4.73
CA ALA A 379 60.16 -7.21 5.33
C ALA A 379 61.21 -6.66 4.35
N GLY A 380 61.23 -5.34 4.15
CA GLY A 380 62.15 -4.67 3.23
C GLY A 380 61.77 -4.80 1.74
N LEU A 381 60.57 -5.29 1.43
CA LEU A 381 59.99 -5.31 0.09
C LEU A 381 58.80 -4.34 0.00
N LYS A 382 58.53 -3.84 -1.21
CA LYS A 382 57.34 -3.03 -1.47
C LYS A 382 56.10 -3.92 -1.40
N VAL A 383 55.05 -3.44 -0.75
CA VAL A 383 53.75 -4.09 -0.63
C VAL A 383 52.64 -3.14 -1.05
N THR A 384 51.55 -3.71 -1.56
CA THR A 384 50.27 -3.02 -1.75
C THR A 384 49.36 -3.34 -0.58
N VAL A 385 48.75 -2.31 -0.02
CA VAL A 385 47.91 -2.38 1.17
C VAL A 385 46.52 -1.84 0.85
N MET A 386 45.49 -2.55 1.29
CA MET A 386 44.10 -2.16 1.13
C MET A 386 43.32 -2.49 2.42
N LEU A 387 42.42 -1.59 2.80
CA LEU A 387 41.52 -1.77 3.93
C LEU A 387 40.14 -2.19 3.43
N PHE A 388 39.46 -2.99 4.24
CA PHE A 388 38.09 -3.44 4.04
C PHE A 388 37.27 -3.15 5.28
N ALA A 389 36.09 -2.58 5.12
CA ALA A 389 35.10 -2.49 6.17
C ALA A 389 33.95 -3.44 5.86
N THR A 390 33.41 -4.10 6.87
CA THR A 390 32.23 -4.98 6.75
C THR A 390 31.13 -4.46 7.67
N ASP A 391 29.91 -4.36 7.17
CA ASP A 391 28.73 -3.96 7.94
C ASP A 391 28.02 -5.18 8.57
N ALA A 392 26.82 -4.99 9.11
CA ALA A 392 26.03 -6.06 9.71
C ALA A 392 25.33 -6.98 8.72
N LEU A 393 25.14 -6.55 7.46
CA LEU A 393 24.61 -7.35 6.36
C LEU A 393 25.71 -8.01 5.51
N ASP A 394 26.95 -8.00 6.01
CA ASP A 394 28.16 -8.49 5.35
C ASP A 394 28.48 -7.80 4.00
N GLN A 395 27.95 -6.60 3.78
CA GLN A 395 28.38 -5.72 2.69
C GLN A 395 29.80 -5.22 2.98
N LYS A 396 30.59 -5.02 1.91
CA LYS A 396 32.01 -4.70 2.02
C LYS A 396 32.37 -3.39 1.34
N GLY A 397 32.96 -2.49 2.11
CA GLY A 397 33.65 -1.29 1.66
C GLY A 397 35.12 -1.54 1.43
N ARG A 398 35.74 -0.81 0.49
CA ARG A 398 37.18 -0.92 0.19
C ARG A 398 37.82 0.47 0.16
N SER A 399 39.05 0.58 0.65
CA SER A 399 39.85 1.80 0.53
C SER A 399 40.54 1.92 -0.83
N ALA A 400 41.15 3.08 -1.09
CA ALA A 400 42.20 3.19 -2.08
C ALA A 400 43.36 2.23 -1.77
N VAL A 401 44.12 1.84 -2.80
CA VAL A 401 45.31 1.00 -2.65
C VAL A 401 46.52 1.90 -2.39
N GLU A 402 47.22 1.67 -1.27
CA GLU A 402 48.49 2.34 -0.97
C GLU A 402 49.67 1.39 -1.22
N THR A 403 50.77 1.92 -1.75
CA THR A 403 52.03 1.18 -1.86
C THR A 403 52.97 1.64 -0.77
N PHE A 404 53.50 0.68 0.00
CA PHE A 404 54.34 0.95 1.15
C PHE A 404 55.58 0.04 1.15
N LEU A 405 56.73 0.54 1.59
CA LEU A 405 57.91 -0.28 1.80
C LEU A 405 57.88 -0.82 3.23
N LEU A 406 57.74 -2.14 3.40
CA LEU A 406 57.70 -2.70 4.75
C LEU A 406 59.02 -2.45 5.48
N PRO A 407 58.97 -2.00 6.74
CA PRO A 407 60.17 -1.85 7.54
C PRO A 407 60.85 -3.20 7.69
N GLU A 408 62.17 -3.19 7.71
CA GLU A 408 62.98 -4.38 7.92
C GLU A 408 63.92 -4.19 9.11
N ARG A 409 64.26 -5.31 9.72
CA ARG A 409 65.29 -5.35 10.75
C ARG A 409 66.66 -5.15 10.11
N VAL A 410 67.45 -4.24 10.69
CA VAL A 410 68.85 -4.06 10.30
C VAL A 410 69.70 -5.14 10.99
N PHE A 411 70.51 -5.86 10.20
CA PHE A 411 71.48 -6.84 10.69
C PHE A 411 72.89 -6.24 10.63
N ASN A 412 73.65 -6.36 11.72
CA ASN A 412 75.02 -5.86 11.79
C ASN A 412 76.02 -6.88 11.25
N ASP A 413 75.77 -8.18 11.49
CA ASP A 413 76.63 -9.25 11.03
C ASP A 413 76.61 -9.36 9.48
N PRO A 414 77.78 -9.35 8.80
CA PRO A 414 77.84 -9.42 7.34
C PRO A 414 77.24 -10.71 6.76
N THR A 415 77.39 -11.83 7.44
CA THR A 415 76.90 -13.14 6.99
C THR A 415 75.39 -13.24 7.21
N ALA A 416 74.88 -12.73 8.34
CA ALA A 416 73.44 -12.60 8.59
C ALA A 416 72.75 -11.73 7.53
N ARG A 417 73.36 -10.60 7.15
CA ARG A 417 72.86 -9.79 6.01
C ARG A 417 72.80 -10.58 4.72
N ALA A 418 73.82 -11.37 4.41
CA ALA A 418 73.83 -12.21 3.21
C ALA A 418 72.67 -13.23 3.24
N LEU A 419 72.43 -13.88 4.37
CA LEU A 419 71.28 -14.80 4.53
C LEU A 419 69.93 -14.12 4.33
N VAL A 420 69.78 -12.88 4.81
CA VAL A 420 68.55 -12.08 4.64
C VAL A 420 68.36 -11.68 3.18
N VAL A 421 69.43 -11.36 2.44
CA VAL A 421 69.37 -11.11 0.99
C VAL A 421 68.90 -12.36 0.25
N LEU A 422 69.42 -13.54 0.60
CA LEU A 422 68.97 -14.81 0.03
C LEU A 422 67.48 -15.07 0.34
N ARG A 423 67.04 -14.81 1.58
CA ARG A 423 65.63 -14.93 1.97
C ARG A 423 64.74 -14.01 1.13
N LYS A 424 65.11 -12.73 0.97
CA LYS A 424 64.37 -11.75 0.16
C LYS A 424 64.28 -12.16 -1.31
N ALA A 425 65.37 -12.67 -1.89
CA ALA A 425 65.37 -13.18 -3.27
C ALA A 425 64.36 -14.33 -3.42
N LEU A 426 64.41 -15.30 -2.50
CA LEU A 426 63.48 -16.43 -2.46
C LEU A 426 62.02 -15.99 -2.23
N THR A 427 61.79 -14.85 -1.57
CA THR A 427 60.44 -14.29 -1.37
C THR A 427 59.92 -13.54 -2.59
N ARG A 428 60.80 -12.82 -3.31
CA ARG A 428 60.40 -12.02 -4.48
C ARG A 428 59.98 -12.90 -5.66
N ASP A 429 60.79 -13.92 -5.96
CA ASP A 429 60.48 -14.91 -6.98
C ASP A 429 60.97 -16.29 -6.50
N PRO A 430 60.09 -17.03 -5.80
CA PRO A 430 60.46 -18.32 -5.23
C PRO A 430 60.86 -19.39 -6.26
N LYS A 431 60.39 -19.29 -7.52
CA LYS A 431 60.68 -20.26 -8.57
C LYS A 431 61.95 -19.87 -9.31
N GLY A 432 62.07 -18.61 -9.72
CA GLY A 432 63.21 -18.10 -10.49
C GLY A 432 64.52 -18.13 -9.72
N TYR A 433 64.52 -17.66 -8.46
CA TYR A 433 65.74 -17.57 -7.64
C TYR A 433 66.05 -18.82 -6.82
N ARG A 434 65.28 -19.91 -6.96
CA ARG A 434 65.42 -21.10 -6.11
C ARG A 434 66.83 -21.69 -6.14
N LEU A 435 67.36 -21.91 -7.35
CA LEU A 435 68.69 -22.50 -7.53
C LEU A 435 69.79 -21.53 -7.09
N ASP A 436 69.65 -20.24 -7.45
CA ASP A 436 70.57 -19.18 -7.04
C ASP A 436 70.68 -19.07 -5.51
N VAL A 437 69.56 -19.20 -4.81
CA VAL A 437 69.52 -19.17 -3.34
C VAL A 437 70.18 -20.40 -2.74
N ALA A 438 69.91 -21.60 -3.29
CA ALA A 438 70.56 -22.83 -2.85
C ALA A 438 72.09 -22.76 -3.05
N ASP A 439 72.55 -22.21 -4.16
CA ASP A 439 73.97 -22.00 -4.42
C ASP A 439 74.57 -20.92 -3.51
N GLY A 440 73.85 -19.83 -3.27
CA GLY A 440 74.23 -18.81 -2.29
C GLY A 440 74.44 -19.40 -0.89
N MET A 441 73.54 -20.27 -0.44
CA MET A 441 73.68 -20.99 0.84
C MET A 441 74.93 -21.88 0.86
N ARG A 442 75.22 -22.60 -0.22
CA ARG A 442 76.45 -23.42 -0.35
C ARG A 442 77.71 -22.57 -0.30
N MET A 443 77.70 -21.42 -0.97
CA MET A 443 78.84 -20.50 -1.01
C MET A 443 79.17 -19.91 0.36
N ILE A 444 78.16 -19.64 1.20
CA ILE A 444 78.36 -19.25 2.59
C ILE A 444 78.92 -20.43 3.40
N ASN A 445 78.34 -21.63 3.23
CA ASN A 445 78.78 -22.85 3.92
C ASN A 445 80.23 -23.27 3.62
N LEU A 446 80.80 -22.86 2.48
CA LEU A 446 82.22 -23.10 2.13
C LEU A 446 83.21 -22.23 2.91
N ARG A 447 82.75 -21.24 3.69
CA ARG A 447 83.61 -20.35 4.49
C ARG A 447 83.24 -20.41 5.98
N PRO A 448 83.66 -21.46 6.71
CA PRO A 448 83.29 -21.65 8.12
C PRO A 448 83.58 -20.49 9.06
N SER A 449 84.68 -19.77 8.82
CA SER A 449 85.05 -18.58 9.58
C SER A 449 84.02 -17.43 9.47
N SER A 450 83.23 -17.38 8.39
CA SER A 450 82.21 -16.32 8.21
C SER A 450 81.01 -16.46 9.14
N TYR A 451 80.79 -17.64 9.70
CA TYR A 451 79.72 -17.92 10.67
C TYR A 451 80.28 -18.51 11.98
N ARG A 452 81.56 -18.21 12.29
CA ARG A 452 82.25 -18.60 13.53
C ARG A 452 82.25 -20.10 13.80
N ASP A 453 82.33 -20.89 12.73
CA ASP A 453 82.35 -22.36 12.82
C ASP A 453 81.14 -22.95 13.58
N ASP A 454 80.01 -22.23 13.64
CA ASP A 454 78.81 -22.69 14.34
C ASP A 454 78.24 -23.95 13.65
N PRO A 455 78.22 -25.11 14.34
CA PRO A 455 77.81 -26.38 13.73
C PRO A 455 76.33 -26.39 13.33
N VAL A 456 75.49 -25.62 14.00
CA VAL A 456 74.05 -25.52 13.67
C VAL A 456 73.86 -24.72 12.39
N VAL A 457 74.62 -23.62 12.23
CA VAL A 457 74.58 -22.81 11.00
C VAL A 457 75.12 -23.62 9.83
N GLN A 458 76.23 -24.33 10.01
CA GLN A 458 76.81 -25.20 8.99
C GLN A 458 75.82 -26.28 8.53
N LEU A 459 75.22 -27.01 9.48
CA LEU A 459 74.29 -28.07 9.17
C LEU A 459 73.01 -27.52 8.52
N GLY A 460 72.49 -26.40 9.04
CA GLY A 460 71.32 -25.71 8.50
C GLY A 460 71.52 -25.27 7.05
N LEU A 461 72.64 -24.62 6.74
CA LEU A 461 72.96 -24.20 5.36
C LEU A 461 73.09 -25.40 4.44
N ARG A 462 73.80 -26.46 4.86
CA ARG A 462 74.02 -27.65 4.04
C ARG A 462 72.73 -28.40 3.74
N ILE A 463 71.92 -28.69 4.77
CA ILE A 463 70.65 -29.42 4.60
C ILE A 463 69.63 -28.56 3.86
N GLY A 464 69.50 -27.28 4.25
CA GLY A 464 68.56 -26.34 3.62
C GLY A 464 68.84 -26.16 2.13
N ALA A 465 70.11 -25.98 1.75
CA ALA A 465 70.50 -25.86 0.34
C ALA A 465 70.25 -27.15 -0.46
N ALA A 466 70.51 -28.32 0.14
CA ALA A 466 70.24 -29.61 -0.50
C ALA A 466 68.73 -29.80 -0.73
N ARG A 467 67.91 -29.52 0.29
CA ARG A 467 66.45 -29.64 0.23
C ARG A 467 65.84 -28.68 -0.80
N LEU A 468 66.24 -27.41 -0.76
CA LEU A 468 65.75 -26.39 -1.69
C LEU A 468 66.14 -26.67 -3.15
N ALA A 469 67.32 -27.26 -3.38
CA ALA A 469 67.76 -27.65 -4.72
C ALA A 469 66.96 -28.85 -5.28
N GLN A 470 66.61 -29.82 -4.42
CA GLN A 470 65.88 -31.03 -4.82
C GLN A 470 64.38 -30.82 -4.96
N ASN A 471 63.77 -30.01 -4.08
CA ASN A 471 62.33 -29.80 -4.04
C ASN A 471 61.98 -28.30 -4.05
N GLY A 472 61.07 -27.92 -4.95
CA GLY A 472 60.60 -26.54 -5.13
C GLY A 472 59.13 -26.33 -4.74
N ASP A 473 58.56 -27.24 -3.96
CA ASP A 473 57.20 -27.08 -3.43
C ASP A 473 57.09 -25.93 -2.42
N LYS A 474 55.87 -25.40 -2.27
CA LYS A 474 55.56 -24.28 -1.37
C LYS A 474 55.99 -24.55 0.08
N PRO A 475 55.76 -25.75 0.67
CA PRO A 475 56.22 -26.04 2.02
C PRO A 475 57.74 -25.94 2.18
N THR A 476 58.53 -26.49 1.23
CA THR A 476 60.00 -26.41 1.30
C THR A 476 60.50 -24.97 1.18
N ILE A 477 59.87 -24.15 0.33
CA ILE A 477 60.20 -22.73 0.20
C ILE A 477 59.95 -22.00 1.51
N VAL A 478 58.77 -22.16 2.12
CA VAL A 478 58.40 -21.52 3.39
C VAL A 478 59.33 -21.96 4.52
N ASP A 479 59.62 -23.26 4.61
CA ASP A 479 60.57 -23.81 5.59
C ASP A 479 61.98 -23.21 5.41
N THR A 480 62.42 -23.06 4.16
CA THR A 480 63.76 -22.52 3.87
C THR A 480 63.83 -21.03 4.17
N GLN A 481 62.78 -20.25 3.86
CA GLN A 481 62.70 -18.84 4.24
C GLN A 481 62.75 -18.66 5.77
N LYS A 482 62.09 -19.53 6.52
CA LYS A 482 62.13 -19.56 7.98
C LYS A 482 63.53 -19.94 8.48
N LEU A 483 64.13 -20.99 7.91
CA LEU A 483 65.48 -21.43 8.26
C LEU A 483 66.50 -20.30 8.06
N LEU A 484 66.49 -19.62 6.91
CA LEU A 484 67.40 -18.49 6.63
C LEU A 484 67.26 -17.36 7.65
N TRP A 485 66.03 -17.07 8.09
CA TRP A 485 65.77 -16.10 9.16
C TRP A 485 66.33 -16.57 10.50
N ASP A 486 66.05 -17.81 10.90
CA ASP A 486 66.50 -18.36 12.18
C ASP A 486 68.04 -18.41 12.26
N LEU A 487 68.70 -18.76 11.14
CA LEU A 487 70.17 -18.72 11.03
C LEU A 487 70.72 -17.29 11.12
N ALA A 488 70.11 -16.32 10.43
CA ALA A 488 70.50 -14.92 10.51
C ALA A 488 70.35 -14.38 11.94
N MET A 489 69.24 -14.69 12.61
CA MET A 489 68.99 -14.32 14.00
C MET A 489 70.00 -14.97 14.96
N ARG A 490 70.39 -16.22 14.72
CA ARG A 490 71.43 -16.91 15.50
C ARG A 490 72.79 -16.24 15.36
N LEU A 491 73.16 -15.84 14.16
CA LEU A 491 74.42 -15.13 13.93
C LEU A 491 74.42 -13.74 14.60
N GLU A 492 73.34 -12.99 14.46
CA GLU A 492 73.21 -11.66 15.07
C GLU A 492 73.22 -11.72 16.61
N SER A 493 72.48 -12.66 17.20
CA SER A 493 72.42 -12.83 18.66
C SER A 493 73.69 -13.44 19.24
N GLY A 494 74.31 -14.40 18.55
CA GLY A 494 75.58 -14.97 18.97
C GLY A 494 76.70 -13.92 19.01
N ALA A 495 76.65 -12.85 18.21
CA ALA A 495 77.65 -11.78 18.24
C ALA A 495 77.61 -10.96 19.55
N THR A 496 76.46 -10.93 20.23
CA THR A 496 76.30 -10.17 21.48
C THR A 496 76.94 -10.82 22.71
N TRP A 497 77.27 -12.12 22.66
CA TRP A 497 77.96 -12.81 23.77
C TRP A 497 79.46 -12.52 23.85
N GLU A 498 80.10 -12.17 22.73
CA GLU A 498 81.55 -11.92 22.68
C GLU A 498 81.93 -10.44 22.92
N ALA A 499 80.97 -9.51 22.89
CA ALA A 499 81.22 -8.08 23.06
C ALA A 499 81.18 -7.58 24.53
N GLY A 500 81.06 -8.49 25.51
CA GLY A 500 80.96 -8.17 26.94
C GLY A 500 81.93 -8.92 27.85
N GLY A 501 83.02 -9.48 27.30
CA GLY A 501 84.07 -10.19 28.04
C GLY A 501 85.38 -9.44 28.05
#